data_AF-A0A3L7QP16-F1
#
_entry.id   AF-A0A3L7QP16-F1
#
_cell.length_a   1.000
_cell.length_b   1.000
_cell.length_c   1.000
_cell.angle_alpha   90.00
_cell.angle_beta   90.00
_cell.angle_gamma   90.00
#
_symmetry.space_group_name_H-M   'P 1'
#
loop_
_entity.id
_entity.type
_entity.pdbx_description
1 polymer ?
#
loop_
_entity_poly.entity_id
_entity_poly.type
_entity_poly.pdbx_seq_one_letter_code
_entity_poly.pdbx_strand_id
1 'polypeptide(L)'
;MRWSLQLLVACMALQWAATDLWAQRRELVEDLLKTLIESQVNRGQRPGPPPLPPQPVRPDSPYRLARSEAQAMSADAMQLAQSLQIEARTMPQLRSPLGRLLQIQAALDEWNQGRGGHVMDSLVQDYTDINRQWRTIEYQLLQQLDLSQRSRQLLKSVADHDRRLCQLLNIEPQLDRTELVRLSSELTTNYRQLMDDIYLDLRRNPQIPAILQRGQQLQLRFRQTTALIDRASYDQIVTEYKKCQQDWRGFSASLQPVATDRIRRSLFRVEQTSQSIQEQLWLPIELDPVLIRQLVETVEADAERLMTSITLPELLAHPQPDKVLKAASEFHATCDLFSAASKANFDRESLLWDYRLFDVQWRTFAVQCRGFNSPIVQQQLMDVETRMSMLRSALGLDSGVNHAELTQLAARLDELSFQLEQIAEQRVLNSGKYNQTFQTQFKQSLEALHHAAHVLHDEVSTEHDLQHLATHANELVSAWNACKIRAAQCQPEHQQLLYQTIAQAEPHMVSLQLMFAR
;
A
#
# COMPACT_ATOMS: atom_id res chain seq x y z
N MET A 1 35.87 -15.24 28.62
CA MET A 1 35.98 -15.77 27.24
C MET A 1 35.01 -16.91 26.87
N ARG A 2 34.39 -17.66 27.81
CA ARG A 2 33.38 -18.68 27.46
C ARG A 2 31.96 -18.14 27.20
N TRP A 3 31.63 -16.94 27.69
CA TRP A 3 30.31 -16.32 27.56
C TRP A 3 30.06 -15.63 26.21
N SER A 4 31.11 -15.27 25.46
CA SER A 4 30.99 -14.65 24.13
C SER A 4 30.57 -15.64 23.04
N LEU A 5 30.88 -16.93 23.22
CA LEU A 5 30.50 -18.00 22.28
C LEU A 5 29.03 -18.42 22.43
N GLN A 6 28.47 -18.41 23.64
CA GLN A 6 27.06 -18.74 23.86
C GLN A 6 26.09 -17.64 23.37
N LEU A 7 26.50 -16.36 23.47
CA LEU A 7 25.74 -15.23 22.92
C LEU A 7 25.80 -15.16 21.38
N LEU A 8 26.93 -15.52 20.77
CA LEU A 8 27.04 -15.67 19.31
C LEU A 8 26.19 -16.84 18.79
N VAL A 9 26.14 -17.97 19.50
CA VAL A 9 25.30 -19.12 19.12
C VAL A 9 23.81 -18.82 19.31
N ALA A 10 23.41 -18.09 20.36
CA ALA A 10 22.01 -17.69 20.55
C ALA A 10 21.55 -16.60 19.56
N CYS A 11 22.42 -15.64 19.22
CA CYS A 11 22.14 -14.67 18.17
C CYS A 11 22.10 -15.35 16.80
N MET A 12 23.02 -16.28 16.50
CA MET A 12 22.95 -17.07 15.28
C MET A 12 21.73 -17.99 15.23
N ALA A 13 21.26 -18.54 16.36
CA ALA A 13 20.06 -19.39 16.41
C ALA A 13 18.75 -18.61 16.24
N LEU A 14 18.64 -17.41 16.82
CA LEU A 14 17.52 -16.49 16.59
C LEU A 14 17.54 -15.90 15.18
N GLN A 15 18.73 -15.62 14.66
CA GLN A 15 18.93 -15.19 13.28
C GLN A 15 18.68 -16.35 12.30
N TRP A 16 19.01 -17.59 12.67
CA TRP A 16 18.67 -18.81 11.91
C TRP A 16 17.17 -19.09 11.89
N ALA A 17 16.47 -19.01 13.03
CA ALA A 17 15.03 -19.21 13.09
C ALA A 17 14.24 -18.12 12.33
N ALA A 18 14.72 -16.87 12.37
CA ALA A 18 14.17 -15.78 11.56
C ALA A 18 14.53 -15.94 10.08
N THR A 19 15.72 -16.45 9.73
CA THR A 19 16.07 -16.77 8.35
C THR A 19 15.37 -18.02 7.82
N ASP A 20 14.97 -18.98 8.65
CA ASP A 20 14.22 -20.18 8.25
C ASP A 20 12.76 -19.83 7.93
N LEU A 21 12.11 -19.01 8.77
CA LEU A 21 10.79 -18.43 8.47
C LEU A 21 10.82 -17.51 7.24
N TRP A 22 11.90 -16.74 7.07
CA TRP A 22 12.11 -15.89 5.89
C TRP A 22 12.47 -16.70 4.64
N ALA A 23 13.25 -17.76 4.75
CA ALA A 23 13.60 -18.67 3.67
C ALA A 23 12.38 -19.46 3.22
N GLN A 24 11.54 -19.95 4.16
CA GLN A 24 10.25 -20.56 3.84
C GLN A 24 9.30 -19.56 3.17
N ARG A 25 9.21 -18.31 3.65
CA ARG A 25 8.40 -17.25 3.01
C ARG A 25 8.94 -16.87 1.64
N ARG A 26 10.26 -16.82 1.47
CA ARG A 26 10.93 -16.54 0.20
C ARG A 26 10.70 -17.65 -0.80
N GLU A 27 10.88 -18.90 -0.39
CA GLU A 27 10.63 -20.09 -1.20
C GLU A 27 9.14 -20.18 -1.55
N LEU A 28 8.23 -19.82 -0.63
CA LEU A 28 6.78 -19.74 -0.91
C LEU A 28 6.37 -18.61 -1.85
N VAL A 29 6.95 -17.41 -1.71
CA VAL A 29 6.65 -16.28 -2.61
C VAL A 29 7.28 -16.51 -3.98
N GLU A 30 8.52 -17.04 -4.03
CA GLU A 30 9.17 -17.46 -5.26
C GLU A 30 8.42 -18.63 -5.90
N ASP A 31 7.93 -19.60 -5.14
CA ASP A 31 7.09 -20.71 -5.64
C ASP A 31 5.72 -20.22 -6.07
N LEU A 32 5.05 -19.31 -5.37
CA LEU A 32 3.74 -18.78 -5.79
C LEU A 32 3.87 -17.92 -7.04
N LEU A 33 4.89 -17.07 -7.13
CA LEU A 33 5.16 -16.29 -8.33
C LEU A 33 5.65 -17.17 -9.48
N LYS A 34 6.45 -18.20 -9.20
CA LYS A 34 6.83 -19.22 -10.18
C LYS A 34 5.64 -20.06 -10.61
N THR A 35 4.71 -20.39 -9.70
CA THR A 35 3.46 -21.09 -10.02
C THR A 35 2.56 -20.18 -10.86
N LEU A 36 2.51 -18.87 -10.57
CA LEU A 36 1.79 -17.88 -11.36
C LEU A 36 2.44 -17.75 -12.75
N ILE A 37 3.76 -17.65 -12.84
CA ILE A 37 4.50 -17.63 -14.10
C ILE A 37 4.33 -18.95 -14.89
N GLU A 38 4.45 -20.12 -14.25
CA GLU A 38 4.33 -21.45 -14.88
C GLU A 38 2.88 -21.77 -15.26
N SER A 39 1.90 -21.36 -14.44
CA SER A 39 0.47 -21.39 -14.75
C SER A 39 0.16 -20.55 -16.01
N GLN A 40 0.81 -19.39 -16.16
CA GLN A 40 0.62 -18.50 -17.30
C GLN A 40 1.41 -18.96 -18.55
N VAL A 41 2.62 -19.50 -18.39
CA VAL A 41 3.45 -20.05 -19.49
C VAL A 41 2.84 -21.34 -20.06
N ASN A 42 2.33 -22.25 -19.23
CA ASN A 42 1.68 -23.48 -19.69
C ASN A 42 0.30 -23.23 -20.33
N ARG A 43 -0.35 -22.08 -20.07
CA ARG A 43 -1.58 -21.68 -20.79
C ARG A 43 -1.33 -21.29 -22.25
N GLY A 44 -0.09 -20.91 -22.61
CA GLY A 44 0.32 -20.61 -23.98
C GLY A 44 0.52 -21.83 -24.89
N GLN A 45 0.63 -23.05 -24.33
CA GLN A 45 0.90 -24.29 -25.07
C GLN A 45 -0.32 -25.21 -25.21
N ARG A 46 -1.51 -24.66 -25.51
CA ARG A 46 -2.62 -25.49 -25.99
C ARG A 46 -2.40 -25.82 -27.47
N PRO A 47 -2.53 -27.08 -27.92
CA PRO A 47 -2.62 -27.39 -29.34
C PRO A 47 -3.83 -26.64 -29.91
N GLY A 48 -3.59 -25.69 -30.81
CA GLY A 48 -4.67 -24.93 -31.45
C GLY A 48 -5.62 -25.88 -32.20
N PRO A 49 -6.91 -25.54 -32.32
CA PRO A 49 -7.81 -26.26 -33.21
C PRO A 49 -7.26 -26.23 -34.65
N PRO A 50 -7.56 -27.25 -35.48
CA PRO A 50 -7.06 -27.34 -36.85
C PRO A 50 -7.34 -26.05 -37.62
N PRO A 51 -6.42 -25.62 -38.52
CA PRO A 51 -6.50 -24.33 -39.18
C PRO A 51 -7.80 -24.26 -39.99
N LEU A 52 -8.66 -23.30 -39.63
CA LEU A 52 -9.80 -22.94 -40.45
C LEU A 52 -9.32 -22.33 -41.77
N PRO A 53 -10.07 -22.50 -42.87
CA PRO A 53 -9.70 -21.95 -44.18
C PRO A 53 -9.51 -20.43 -44.11
N PRO A 54 -8.58 -19.87 -44.92
CA PRO A 54 -8.21 -18.47 -44.85
C PRO A 54 -9.43 -17.59 -45.13
N GLN A 55 -9.93 -16.92 -44.08
CA GLN A 55 -10.93 -15.89 -44.25
C GLN A 55 -10.29 -14.67 -44.91
N PRO A 56 -11.02 -13.96 -45.78
CA PRO A 56 -10.52 -12.77 -46.44
C PRO A 56 -10.10 -11.73 -45.41
N VAL A 57 -8.93 -11.13 -45.63
CA VAL A 57 -8.33 -10.08 -44.79
C VAL A 57 -9.30 -8.89 -44.73
N ARG A 58 -10.11 -8.85 -43.68
CA ARG A 58 -10.86 -7.64 -43.31
C ARG A 58 -9.84 -6.57 -42.88
N PRO A 59 -10.07 -5.28 -43.25
CA PRO A 59 -9.21 -4.18 -42.84
C PRO A 59 -9.06 -4.20 -41.31
N ASP A 60 -7.89 -3.80 -40.82
CA ASP A 60 -7.52 -3.82 -39.41
C ASP A 60 -8.60 -3.11 -38.58
N SER A 61 -9.49 -3.91 -38.00
CA SER A 61 -10.49 -3.38 -37.09
C SER A 61 -9.74 -2.71 -35.94
N PRO A 62 -10.13 -1.52 -35.48
CA PRO A 62 -9.55 -0.87 -34.31
C PRO A 62 -9.51 -1.80 -33.09
N TYR A 63 -10.40 -2.80 -33.04
CA TYR A 63 -10.38 -3.90 -32.07
C TYR A 63 -9.12 -4.78 -32.13
N ARG A 64 -8.64 -5.16 -33.33
CA ARG A 64 -7.40 -5.95 -33.46
C ARG A 64 -6.19 -5.17 -32.98
N LEU A 65 -6.14 -3.87 -33.31
CA LEU A 65 -5.08 -2.97 -32.88
C LEU A 65 -5.11 -2.77 -31.35
N ALA A 66 -6.30 -2.56 -30.78
CA ALA A 66 -6.46 -2.49 -29.33
C ALA A 66 -6.02 -3.80 -28.66
N ARG A 67 -6.36 -4.96 -29.23
CA ARG A 67 -5.91 -6.24 -28.68
C ARG A 67 -4.40 -6.44 -28.75
N SER A 68 -3.75 -6.05 -29.84
CA SER A 68 -2.28 -6.10 -29.91
C SER A 68 -1.61 -5.16 -28.92
N GLU A 69 -2.16 -3.95 -28.72
CA GLU A 69 -1.62 -2.99 -27.76
C GLU A 69 -1.83 -3.47 -26.32
N ALA A 70 -2.97 -4.09 -25.99
CA ALA A 70 -3.21 -4.66 -24.65
C ALA A 70 -2.34 -5.89 -24.36
N GLN A 71 -2.03 -6.70 -25.36
CA GLN A 71 -1.06 -7.81 -25.23
C GLN A 71 0.35 -7.29 -24.97
N ALA A 72 0.77 -6.25 -25.69
CA ALA A 72 2.05 -5.59 -25.46
C ALA A 72 2.11 -4.94 -24.06
N MET A 73 1.03 -4.26 -23.67
CA MET A 73 0.89 -3.69 -22.32
C MET A 73 1.01 -4.76 -21.23
N SER A 74 0.35 -5.91 -21.37
CA SER A 74 0.45 -7.01 -20.40
C SER A 74 1.88 -7.55 -20.29
N ALA A 75 2.56 -7.75 -21.43
CA ALA A 75 3.94 -8.23 -21.45
C ALA A 75 4.90 -7.24 -20.75
N ASP A 76 4.78 -5.95 -21.03
CA ASP A 76 5.62 -4.91 -20.42
C ASP A 76 5.28 -4.70 -18.93
N ALA A 77 4.00 -4.81 -18.55
CA ALA A 77 3.57 -4.77 -17.16
C ALA A 77 4.13 -5.95 -16.35
N MET A 78 4.18 -7.14 -16.94
CA MET A 78 4.81 -8.32 -16.32
C MET A 78 6.33 -8.11 -16.14
N GLN A 79 7.02 -7.56 -17.15
CA GLN A 79 8.44 -7.24 -17.02
C GLN A 79 8.69 -6.15 -15.97
N LEU A 80 7.81 -5.14 -15.90
CA LEU A 80 7.86 -4.10 -14.88
C LEU A 80 7.66 -4.70 -13.49
N ALA A 81 6.70 -5.59 -13.30
CA ALA A 81 6.45 -6.27 -12.03
C ALA A 81 7.67 -7.07 -11.57
N GLN A 82 8.33 -7.81 -12.47
CA GLN A 82 9.57 -8.54 -12.15
C GLN A 82 10.70 -7.60 -11.72
N SER A 83 10.86 -6.47 -12.41
CA SER A 83 11.88 -5.47 -12.08
C SER A 83 11.61 -4.82 -10.72
N LEU A 84 10.36 -4.40 -10.49
CA LEU A 84 9.90 -3.82 -9.23
C LEU A 84 9.99 -4.82 -8.07
N GLN A 85 9.83 -6.13 -8.30
CA GLN A 85 9.98 -7.14 -7.26
C GLN A 85 11.41 -7.19 -6.71
N ILE A 86 12.42 -7.08 -7.58
CA ILE A 86 13.83 -7.02 -7.16
C ILE A 86 14.07 -5.76 -6.35
N GLU A 87 13.54 -4.63 -6.82
CA GLU A 87 13.66 -3.32 -6.18
C GLU A 87 12.88 -3.21 -4.86
N ALA A 88 11.74 -3.90 -4.74
CA ALA A 88 10.91 -3.94 -3.53
C ALA A 88 11.59 -4.64 -2.35
N ARG A 89 12.70 -5.35 -2.59
CA ARG A 89 13.57 -5.90 -1.53
C ARG A 89 14.30 -4.79 -0.78
N THR A 90 14.69 -3.73 -1.48
CA THR A 90 15.38 -2.56 -0.92
C THR A 90 14.44 -1.40 -0.64
N MET A 91 13.28 -1.36 -1.31
CA MET A 91 12.29 -0.29 -1.22
C MET A 91 10.90 -0.86 -0.86
N PRO A 92 10.60 -1.04 0.44
CA PRO A 92 9.32 -1.59 0.90
C PRO A 92 8.09 -0.84 0.38
N GLN A 93 8.21 0.46 0.10
CA GLN A 93 7.13 1.30 -0.44
C GLN A 93 6.67 0.88 -1.84
N LEU A 94 7.49 0.11 -2.59
CA LEU A 94 7.11 -0.43 -3.90
C LEU A 94 6.16 -1.63 -3.82
N ARG A 95 5.93 -2.20 -2.63
CA ARG A 95 5.14 -3.45 -2.48
C ARG A 95 3.66 -3.25 -2.78
N SER A 96 3.08 -2.13 -2.36
CA SER A 96 1.69 -1.76 -2.69
C SER A 96 1.49 -1.57 -4.20
N PRO A 97 2.25 -0.69 -4.90
CA PRO A 97 2.07 -0.54 -6.35
C PRO A 97 2.42 -1.82 -7.12
N LEU A 98 3.33 -2.67 -6.62
CA LEU A 98 3.61 -3.99 -7.20
C LEU A 98 2.40 -4.93 -7.11
N GLY A 99 1.74 -5.01 -5.94
CA GLY A 99 0.53 -5.83 -5.76
C GLY A 99 -0.59 -5.41 -6.71
N ARG A 100 -0.84 -4.10 -6.84
CA ARG A 100 -1.83 -3.56 -7.78
C ARG A 100 -1.43 -3.78 -9.25
N LEU A 101 -0.14 -3.70 -9.57
CA LEU A 101 0.35 -3.95 -10.93
C LEU A 101 0.08 -5.40 -11.38
N LEU A 102 0.23 -6.36 -10.47
CA LEU A 102 -0.12 -7.76 -10.73
C LEU A 102 -1.64 -7.96 -10.93
N GLN A 103 -2.47 -7.21 -10.22
CA GLN A 103 -3.93 -7.21 -10.46
C GLN A 103 -4.27 -6.66 -11.85
N ILE A 104 -3.62 -5.56 -12.27
CA ILE A 104 -3.77 -5.02 -13.63
C ILE A 104 -3.33 -6.02 -14.69
N GLN A 105 -2.21 -6.70 -14.46
CA GLN A 105 -1.75 -7.74 -15.38
C GLN A 105 -2.79 -8.85 -15.53
N ALA A 106 -3.33 -9.35 -14.41
CA ALA A 106 -4.38 -10.38 -14.44
C ALA A 106 -5.64 -9.89 -15.18
N ALA A 107 -6.06 -8.65 -14.95
CA ALA A 107 -7.20 -8.03 -15.63
C ALA A 107 -6.96 -7.86 -17.14
N LEU A 108 -5.75 -7.45 -17.55
CA LEU A 108 -5.35 -7.36 -18.96
C LEU A 108 -5.33 -8.74 -19.63
N ASP A 109 -4.90 -9.78 -18.93
CA ASP A 109 -4.90 -11.14 -19.44
C ASP A 109 -6.31 -11.70 -19.60
N GLU A 110 -7.22 -11.39 -18.68
CA GLU A 110 -8.65 -11.72 -18.79
C GLU A 110 -9.30 -10.97 -19.97
N TRP A 111 -9.03 -9.67 -20.09
CA TRP A 111 -9.49 -8.84 -21.20
C TRP A 111 -8.99 -9.39 -22.55
N ASN A 112 -7.72 -9.80 -22.61
CA ASN A 112 -7.11 -10.44 -23.79
C ASN A 112 -7.67 -11.84 -24.09
N GLN A 113 -8.28 -12.53 -23.12
CA GLN A 113 -8.90 -13.85 -23.28
C GLN A 113 -10.38 -13.78 -23.66
N GLY A 114 -11.02 -12.60 -23.50
CA GLY A 114 -12.39 -12.33 -23.94
C GLY A 114 -12.65 -12.86 -25.36
N ARG A 115 -13.59 -13.79 -25.48
CA ARG A 115 -13.95 -14.42 -26.77
C ARG A 115 -14.56 -13.34 -27.68
N GLY A 116 -14.23 -13.36 -28.97
CA GLY A 116 -14.57 -12.33 -29.97
C GLY A 116 -16.07 -12.14 -30.30
N GLY A 117 -16.96 -12.23 -29.31
CA GLY A 117 -18.38 -11.90 -29.39
C GLY A 117 -18.81 -10.76 -28.45
N HIS A 118 -17.89 -10.12 -27.72
CA HIS A 118 -18.22 -8.96 -26.90
C HIS A 118 -18.56 -7.74 -27.76
N VAL A 119 -19.65 -7.05 -27.40
CA VAL A 119 -20.02 -5.74 -27.96
C VAL A 119 -18.94 -4.74 -27.53
N MET A 120 -18.53 -3.84 -28.42
CA MET A 120 -17.44 -2.88 -28.18
C MET A 120 -17.61 -2.13 -26.84
N ASP A 121 -18.85 -1.82 -26.47
CA ASP A 121 -19.17 -1.09 -25.23
C ASP A 121 -18.76 -1.84 -23.96
N SER A 122 -18.85 -3.18 -23.92
CA SER A 122 -18.43 -3.93 -22.72
C SER A 122 -16.92 -3.93 -22.57
N LEU A 123 -16.19 -4.03 -23.67
CA LEU A 123 -14.72 -4.00 -23.68
C LEU A 123 -14.16 -2.64 -23.27
N VAL A 124 -14.86 -1.58 -23.68
CA VAL A 124 -14.56 -0.20 -23.25
C VAL A 124 -14.75 -0.07 -21.73
N GLN A 125 -15.85 -0.61 -21.19
CA GLN A 125 -16.11 -0.59 -19.75
C GLN A 125 -15.06 -1.37 -18.95
N ASP A 126 -14.70 -2.58 -19.39
CA ASP A 126 -13.69 -3.41 -18.73
C ASP A 126 -12.31 -2.72 -18.73
N TYR A 127 -11.94 -2.07 -19.85
CA TYR A 127 -10.68 -1.35 -19.94
C TYR A 127 -10.68 -0.01 -19.16
N THR A 128 -11.85 0.61 -18.98
CA THR A 128 -12.02 1.84 -18.18
C THR A 128 -11.54 1.63 -16.74
N ASP A 129 -11.87 0.49 -16.14
CA ASP A 129 -11.43 0.15 -14.78
C ASP A 129 -9.92 -0.14 -14.72
N ILE A 130 -9.38 -0.84 -15.73
CA ILE A 130 -7.94 -1.09 -15.87
C ILE A 130 -7.16 0.23 -15.99
N ASN A 131 -7.63 1.15 -16.83
CA ASN A 131 -7.05 2.46 -17.02
C ASN A 131 -7.05 3.27 -15.72
N ARG A 132 -8.17 3.29 -15.00
CA ARG A 132 -8.28 3.99 -13.70
C ARG A 132 -7.21 3.49 -12.71
N GLN A 133 -7.08 2.17 -12.56
CA GLN A 133 -6.08 1.58 -11.65
C GLN A 133 -4.65 1.86 -12.13
N TRP A 134 -4.40 1.74 -13.44
CA TRP A 134 -3.08 1.96 -14.02
C TRP A 134 -2.58 3.37 -13.77
N ARG A 135 -3.44 4.39 -13.92
CA ARG A 135 -3.05 5.79 -13.74
C ARG A 135 -2.59 6.11 -12.33
N THR A 136 -3.27 5.56 -11.31
CA THR A 136 -2.84 5.71 -9.92
C THR A 136 -1.47 5.06 -9.69
N ILE A 137 -1.22 3.87 -10.26
CA ILE A 137 0.08 3.19 -10.16
C ILE A 137 1.17 3.95 -10.92
N GLU A 138 0.89 4.37 -12.16
CA GLU A 138 1.80 5.15 -13.00
C GLU A 138 2.28 6.38 -12.22
N TYR A 139 1.33 7.12 -11.64
CA TYR A 139 1.61 8.28 -10.82
C TYR A 139 2.46 7.94 -9.58
N GLN A 140 2.06 6.93 -8.81
CA GLN A 140 2.79 6.51 -7.60
C GLN A 140 4.23 6.09 -7.91
N LEU A 141 4.44 5.35 -9.00
CA LEU A 141 5.77 4.92 -9.43
C LEU A 141 6.61 6.09 -9.97
N LEU A 142 6.01 7.04 -10.68
CA LEU A 142 6.72 8.25 -11.15
C LEU A 142 7.21 9.13 -9.99
N GLN A 143 6.55 9.10 -8.83
CA GLN A 143 7.00 9.79 -7.62
C GLN A 143 8.20 9.11 -6.92
N GLN A 144 8.54 7.87 -7.31
CA GLN A 144 9.65 7.13 -6.69
C GLN A 144 10.99 7.51 -7.36
N LEU A 145 11.89 8.11 -6.57
CA LEU A 145 13.19 8.59 -7.04
C LEU A 145 14.20 7.45 -7.29
N ASP A 146 14.06 6.34 -6.58
CA ASP A 146 15.08 5.28 -6.56
C ASP A 146 14.83 4.16 -7.58
N LEU A 147 13.85 4.32 -8.49
CA LEU A 147 13.58 3.32 -9.52
C LEU A 147 14.75 3.19 -10.50
N SER A 148 15.12 1.94 -10.81
CA SER A 148 16.17 1.67 -11.78
C SER A 148 15.81 2.23 -13.17
N GLN A 149 16.83 2.53 -13.99
CA GLN A 149 16.62 2.98 -15.36
C GLN A 149 15.76 1.99 -16.16
N ARG A 150 15.90 0.68 -15.90
CA ARG A 150 15.08 -0.37 -16.52
C ARG A 150 13.62 -0.24 -16.11
N SER A 151 13.32 -0.13 -14.82
CA SER A 151 11.95 0.05 -14.32
C SER A 151 11.31 1.33 -14.88
N ARG A 152 12.07 2.43 -14.98
CA ARG A 152 11.60 3.68 -15.59
C ARG A 152 11.29 3.54 -17.08
N GLN A 153 12.10 2.80 -17.83
CA GLN A 153 11.85 2.53 -19.25
C GLN A 153 10.60 1.68 -19.46
N LEU A 154 10.44 0.61 -18.66
CA LEU A 154 9.26 -0.25 -18.71
C LEU A 154 7.99 0.51 -18.30
N LEU A 155 8.05 1.30 -17.24
CA LEU A 155 6.96 2.20 -16.83
C LEU A 155 6.52 3.12 -17.96
N LYS A 156 7.48 3.74 -18.66
CA LYS A 156 7.18 4.57 -19.83
C LYS A 156 6.54 3.77 -20.96
N SER A 157 7.02 2.55 -21.22
CA SER A 157 6.48 1.68 -22.27
C SER A 157 5.02 1.31 -22.00
N VAL A 158 4.71 0.86 -20.78
CA VAL A 158 3.32 0.55 -20.37
C VAL A 158 2.43 1.78 -20.47
N ALA A 159 2.92 2.96 -20.07
CA ALA A 159 2.19 4.22 -20.21
C ALA A 159 1.93 4.64 -21.67
N ASP A 160 2.89 4.37 -22.57
CA ASP A 160 2.73 4.65 -24.00
C ASP A 160 1.69 3.69 -24.62
N HIS A 161 1.65 2.42 -24.20
CA HIS A 161 0.61 1.47 -24.60
C HIS A 161 -0.78 1.86 -24.08
N ASP A 162 -0.89 2.27 -22.81
CA ASP A 162 -2.15 2.77 -22.22
C ASP A 162 -2.71 3.96 -23.01
N ARG A 163 -1.86 4.95 -23.35
CA ARG A 163 -2.30 6.12 -24.14
C ARG A 163 -2.82 5.72 -25.52
N ARG A 164 -2.18 4.75 -26.19
CA ARG A 164 -2.64 4.25 -27.49
C ARG A 164 -3.96 3.48 -27.37
N LEU A 165 -4.13 2.69 -26.32
CA LEU A 165 -5.37 1.99 -26.03
C LEU A 165 -6.52 2.96 -25.77
N CYS A 166 -6.30 3.99 -24.95
CA CYS A 166 -7.27 5.07 -24.74
C CYS A 166 -7.66 5.76 -26.06
N GLN A 167 -6.69 6.05 -26.93
CA GLN A 167 -6.95 6.65 -28.24
C GLN A 167 -7.76 5.73 -29.16
N LEU A 168 -7.41 4.44 -29.22
CA LEU A 168 -8.08 3.45 -30.06
C LEU A 168 -9.51 3.15 -29.60
N LEU A 169 -9.75 3.19 -28.29
CA LEU A 169 -11.05 2.94 -27.67
C LEU A 169 -11.86 4.22 -27.43
N ASN A 170 -11.30 5.39 -27.73
CA ASN A 170 -11.87 6.72 -27.46
C ASN A 170 -12.28 6.90 -25.98
N ILE A 171 -11.40 6.45 -25.07
CA ILE A 171 -11.58 6.53 -23.62
C ILE A 171 -10.86 7.78 -23.10
N GLU A 172 -11.58 8.66 -22.44
CA GLU A 172 -10.98 9.76 -21.67
C GLU A 172 -10.32 9.22 -20.39
N PRO A 173 -9.28 9.89 -19.84
CA PRO A 173 -8.65 9.46 -18.59
C PRO A 173 -9.68 9.29 -17.46
N GLN A 174 -9.70 8.11 -16.85
CA GLN A 174 -10.74 7.76 -15.89
C GLN A 174 -10.35 8.15 -14.47
N LEU A 175 -11.16 9.04 -13.90
CA LEU A 175 -11.03 9.52 -12.53
C LEU A 175 -11.90 8.66 -11.60
N ASP A 176 -11.35 8.21 -10.47
CA ASP A 176 -12.15 7.61 -9.41
C ASP A 176 -12.92 8.69 -8.63
N ARG A 177 -14.10 9.06 -9.15
CA ARG A 177 -14.96 10.07 -8.53
C ARG A 177 -15.45 9.63 -7.16
N THR A 178 -15.75 8.35 -6.98
CA THR A 178 -16.25 7.81 -5.70
C THR A 178 -15.21 8.01 -4.61
N GLU A 179 -13.97 7.63 -4.87
CA GLU A 179 -12.89 7.80 -3.91
C GLU A 179 -12.57 9.28 -3.67
N LEU A 180 -12.62 10.12 -4.70
CA LEU A 180 -12.44 11.56 -4.53
C LEU A 180 -13.55 12.22 -3.70
N VAL A 181 -14.80 11.80 -3.84
CA VAL A 181 -15.90 12.27 -2.99
C VAL A 181 -15.69 11.81 -1.55
N ARG A 182 -15.26 10.56 -1.34
CA ARG A 182 -14.92 10.03 -0.01
C ARG A 182 -13.81 10.86 0.65
N LEU A 183 -12.68 11.03 -0.04
CA LEU A 183 -11.54 11.81 0.43
C LEU A 183 -11.89 13.28 0.65
N SER A 184 -12.71 13.89 -0.20
CA SER A 184 -13.14 15.29 -0.05
C SER A 184 -14.10 15.48 1.14
N SER A 185 -14.91 14.46 1.44
CA SER A 185 -15.76 14.44 2.63
C SER A 185 -14.93 14.27 3.91
N GLU A 186 -13.91 13.41 3.85
CA GLU A 186 -12.92 13.24 4.92
C GLU A 186 -12.16 14.54 5.18
N LEU A 187 -11.69 15.22 4.11
CA LEU A 187 -11.01 16.52 4.18
C LEU A 187 -11.89 17.57 4.87
N THR A 188 -13.17 17.64 4.49
CA THR A 188 -14.13 18.59 5.08
C THR A 188 -14.35 18.31 6.58
N THR A 189 -14.32 17.03 6.97
CA THR A 189 -14.46 16.60 8.37
C THR A 189 -13.22 16.93 9.19
N ASN A 190 -12.04 16.57 8.69
CA ASN A 190 -10.74 16.91 9.30
C ASN A 190 -10.58 18.42 9.43
N TYR A 191 -11.01 19.19 8.42
CA TYR A 191 -10.98 20.65 8.47
C TYR A 191 -11.96 21.22 9.50
N ARG A 192 -13.16 20.66 9.63
CA ARG A 192 -14.11 21.08 10.69
C ARG A 192 -13.51 20.86 12.07
N GLN A 193 -12.89 19.69 12.30
CA GLN A 193 -12.20 19.40 13.54
C GLN A 193 -11.07 20.40 13.83
N LEU A 194 -10.26 20.74 12.81
CA LEU A 194 -9.24 21.79 12.93
C LEU A 194 -9.86 23.13 13.36
N MET A 195 -10.99 23.54 12.77
CA MET A 195 -11.66 24.80 13.12
C MET A 195 -12.18 24.79 14.56
N ASP A 196 -12.70 23.67 15.03
CA ASP A 196 -13.12 23.48 16.42
C ASP A 196 -11.92 23.56 17.37
N ASP A 197 -10.80 22.93 17.01
CA ASP A 197 -9.56 22.97 17.80
C ASP A 197 -8.98 24.38 17.89
N ILE A 198 -8.94 25.12 16.77
CA ILE A 198 -8.56 26.54 16.74
C ILE A 198 -9.47 27.37 17.65
N TYR A 199 -10.78 27.13 17.58
CA TYR A 199 -11.75 27.85 18.41
C TYR A 199 -11.59 27.55 19.90
N LEU A 200 -11.15 26.36 20.29
CA LEU A 200 -10.95 25.99 21.69
C LEU A 200 -9.60 26.48 22.22
N ASP A 201 -8.53 26.27 21.47
CA ASP A 201 -7.16 26.46 21.96
C ASP A 201 -6.68 27.91 21.83
N LEU A 202 -7.19 28.66 20.83
CA LEU A 202 -6.77 30.04 20.58
C LEU A 202 -7.73 31.09 21.14
N ARG A 203 -8.67 30.74 22.03
CA ARG A 203 -9.70 31.67 22.57
C ARG A 203 -9.14 32.98 23.12
N ARG A 204 -7.91 32.95 23.64
CA ARG A 204 -7.23 34.11 24.24
C ARG A 204 -6.40 34.91 23.24
N ASN A 205 -6.28 34.44 22.00
CA ASN A 205 -5.51 35.10 20.96
C ASN A 205 -6.33 36.23 20.33
N PRO A 206 -5.84 37.49 20.30
CA PRO A 206 -6.57 38.63 19.73
C PRO A 206 -6.84 38.48 18.22
N GLN A 207 -6.08 37.66 17.51
CA GLN A 207 -6.25 37.41 16.07
C GLN A 207 -7.30 36.34 15.75
N ILE A 208 -7.90 35.70 16.76
CA ILE A 208 -8.83 34.59 16.54
C ILE A 208 -10.01 34.93 15.59
N PRO A 209 -10.65 36.12 15.62
CA PRO A 209 -11.77 36.39 14.72
C PRO A 209 -11.34 36.41 13.26
N ALA A 210 -10.16 36.97 12.97
CA ALA A 210 -9.60 37.02 11.61
C ALA A 210 -9.19 35.62 11.12
N ILE A 211 -8.57 34.82 11.99
CA ILE A 211 -8.20 33.43 11.69
C ILE A 211 -9.46 32.59 11.40
N LEU A 212 -10.49 32.70 12.24
CA LEU A 212 -11.74 31.96 12.06
C LEU A 212 -12.48 32.39 10.78
N GLN A 213 -12.52 33.69 10.48
CA GLN A 213 -13.13 34.18 9.24
C GLN A 213 -12.43 33.62 8.00
N ARG A 214 -11.08 33.66 7.97
CA ARG A 214 -10.30 33.09 6.87
C ARG A 214 -10.51 31.58 6.76
N GLY A 215 -10.58 30.89 7.90
CA GLY A 215 -10.84 29.46 7.92
C GLY A 215 -12.24 29.08 7.41
N GLN A 216 -13.27 29.85 7.77
CA GLN A 216 -14.63 29.64 7.25
C GLN A 216 -14.72 29.86 5.73
N GLN A 217 -14.00 30.85 5.19
CA GLN A 217 -13.91 31.08 3.74
C GLN A 217 -13.28 29.88 3.02
N LEU A 218 -12.20 29.33 3.57
CA LEU A 218 -11.56 28.15 3.02
C LEU A 218 -12.45 26.90 3.13
N GLN A 219 -13.16 26.73 4.25
CA GLN A 219 -14.14 25.65 4.40
C GLN A 219 -15.23 25.69 3.33
N LEU A 220 -15.71 26.90 3.00
CA LEU A 220 -16.71 27.07 1.93
C LEU A 220 -16.14 26.65 0.58
N ARG A 221 -14.89 27.02 0.26
CA ARG A 221 -14.20 26.61 -0.98
C ARG A 221 -14.01 25.10 -1.06
N PHE A 222 -13.63 24.44 0.03
CA PHE A 222 -13.55 22.98 0.05
C PHE A 222 -14.89 22.33 -0.27
N ARG A 223 -15.98 22.78 0.35
CA ARG A 223 -17.33 22.26 0.06
C ARG A 223 -17.76 22.50 -1.38
N GLN A 224 -17.44 23.66 -1.94
CA GLN A 224 -17.71 23.97 -3.35
C GLN A 224 -16.94 23.03 -4.28
N THR A 225 -15.67 22.78 -3.99
CA THR A 225 -14.82 21.85 -4.75
C THR A 225 -15.38 20.42 -4.66
N THR A 226 -15.78 19.96 -3.47
CA THR A 226 -16.43 18.66 -3.31
C THR A 226 -17.68 18.51 -4.18
N ALA A 227 -18.52 19.55 -4.25
CA ALA A 227 -19.73 19.53 -5.07
C ALA A 227 -19.46 19.52 -6.59
N LEU A 228 -18.25 19.91 -7.01
CA LEU A 228 -17.86 19.89 -8.43
C LEU A 228 -17.41 18.50 -8.89
N ILE A 229 -16.92 17.64 -8.00
CA ILE A 229 -16.32 16.34 -8.36
C ILE A 229 -17.27 15.45 -9.17
N ASP A 230 -18.56 15.46 -8.82
CA ASP A 230 -19.57 14.62 -9.48
C ASP A 230 -19.91 15.05 -10.92
N ARG A 231 -19.69 16.32 -11.27
CA ARG A 231 -20.27 16.94 -12.49
C ARG A 231 -19.24 17.60 -13.40
N ALA A 232 -18.07 17.95 -12.87
CA ALA A 232 -17.06 18.69 -13.59
C ALA A 232 -16.13 17.77 -14.39
N SER A 233 -15.49 18.36 -15.40
CA SER A 233 -14.38 17.74 -16.12
C SER A 233 -13.13 17.64 -15.23
N TYR A 234 -12.21 16.74 -15.57
CA TYR A 234 -10.93 16.57 -14.86
C TYR A 234 -10.18 17.90 -14.71
N ASP A 235 -10.02 18.67 -15.79
CA ASP A 235 -9.28 19.94 -15.80
C ASP A 235 -9.90 20.98 -14.86
N GLN A 236 -11.22 21.01 -14.77
CA GLN A 236 -11.94 21.90 -13.85
C GLN A 236 -11.71 21.49 -12.40
N ILE A 237 -11.80 20.20 -12.09
CA ILE A 237 -11.55 19.66 -10.74
C ILE A 237 -10.11 20.00 -10.32
N VAL A 238 -9.12 19.72 -11.17
CA VAL A 238 -7.71 20.02 -10.90
C VAL A 238 -7.47 21.51 -10.69
N THR A 239 -8.08 22.36 -11.51
CA THR A 239 -7.90 23.82 -11.42
C THR A 239 -8.44 24.36 -10.09
N GLU A 240 -9.65 23.95 -9.69
CA GLU A 240 -10.23 24.39 -8.42
C GLU A 240 -9.50 23.80 -7.22
N TYR A 241 -9.09 22.53 -7.30
CA TYR A 241 -8.32 21.90 -6.24
C TYR A 241 -6.97 22.60 -6.01
N LYS A 242 -6.23 22.97 -7.07
CA LYS A 242 -4.97 23.73 -6.95
C LYS A 242 -5.15 25.07 -6.24
N LYS A 243 -6.26 25.78 -6.49
CA LYS A 243 -6.58 27.02 -5.77
C LYS A 243 -6.84 26.76 -4.29
N CYS A 244 -7.63 25.74 -3.97
CA CYS A 244 -7.86 25.32 -2.58
C CYS A 244 -6.56 24.97 -1.87
N GLN A 245 -5.66 24.25 -2.53
CA GLN A 245 -4.37 23.88 -1.97
C GLN A 245 -3.48 25.11 -1.70
N GLN A 246 -3.46 26.08 -2.61
CA GLN A 246 -2.72 27.32 -2.43
C GLN A 246 -3.25 28.13 -1.23
N ASP A 247 -4.57 28.27 -1.12
CA ASP A 247 -5.21 28.95 0.01
C ASP A 247 -4.95 28.22 1.33
N TRP A 248 -5.00 26.89 1.31
CA TRP A 248 -4.70 26.02 2.44
C TRP A 248 -3.27 26.23 2.93
N ARG A 249 -2.27 26.18 2.06
CA ARG A 249 -0.87 26.45 2.43
C ARG A 249 -0.69 27.83 3.06
N GLY A 250 -1.34 28.84 2.49
CA GLY A 250 -1.33 30.19 3.06
C GLY A 250 -1.99 30.28 4.43
N PHE A 251 -3.02 29.47 4.68
CA PHE A 251 -3.71 29.41 5.97
C PHE A 251 -2.94 28.59 7.00
N SER A 252 -2.47 27.39 6.65
CA SER A 252 -1.68 26.51 7.51
C SER A 252 -0.41 27.23 7.99
N ALA A 253 0.34 27.87 7.08
CA ALA A 253 1.52 28.66 7.43
C ALA A 253 1.21 29.79 8.43
N SER A 254 0.02 30.41 8.35
CA SER A 254 -0.38 31.46 9.30
C SER A 254 -0.76 30.93 10.68
N LEU A 255 -1.18 29.67 10.78
CA LEU A 255 -1.48 29.00 12.04
C LEU A 255 -0.24 28.48 12.75
N GLN A 256 0.83 28.19 12.02
CA GLN A 256 2.05 27.58 12.58
C GLN A 256 2.61 28.30 13.83
N PRO A 257 2.75 29.64 13.87
CA PRO A 257 3.36 30.31 15.01
C PRO A 257 2.54 30.22 16.31
N VAL A 258 1.25 29.92 16.20
CA VAL A 258 0.29 29.90 17.31
C VAL A 258 -0.25 28.50 17.58
N ALA A 259 0.16 27.49 16.81
CA ALA A 259 -0.41 26.15 16.87
C ALA A 259 0.04 25.39 18.12
N THR A 260 -0.94 24.95 18.91
CA THR A 260 -0.79 23.93 19.96
C THR A 260 -0.55 22.55 19.35
N ASP A 261 -0.10 21.57 20.14
CA ASP A 261 0.06 20.18 19.67
C ASP A 261 -1.23 19.61 19.06
N ARG A 262 -2.39 19.97 19.61
CA ARG A 262 -3.70 19.57 19.09
C ARG A 262 -3.96 20.16 17.69
N ILE A 263 -3.74 21.47 17.53
CA ILE A 263 -3.85 22.14 16.23
C ILE A 263 -2.87 21.54 15.23
N ARG A 264 -1.62 21.26 15.62
CA ARG A 264 -0.61 20.62 14.75
C ARG A 264 -1.06 19.25 14.25
N ARG A 265 -1.63 18.41 15.12
CA ARG A 265 -2.20 17.11 14.73
C ARG A 265 -3.32 17.26 13.71
N SER A 266 -4.22 18.22 13.92
CA SER A 266 -5.34 18.48 13.00
C SER A 266 -4.87 19.09 11.67
N LEU A 267 -3.86 19.97 11.68
CA LEU A 267 -3.19 20.46 10.46
C LEU A 267 -2.60 19.30 9.66
N PHE A 268 -1.90 18.38 10.33
CA PHE A 268 -1.31 17.21 9.70
C PHE A 268 -2.36 16.29 9.06
N ARG A 269 -3.48 16.02 9.74
CA ARG A 269 -4.59 15.21 9.18
C ARG A 269 -5.17 15.82 7.91
N VAL A 270 -5.35 17.14 7.88
CA VAL A 270 -5.83 17.84 6.68
C VAL A 270 -4.81 17.72 5.55
N GLU A 271 -3.51 17.88 5.85
CA GLU A 271 -2.45 17.71 4.85
C GLU A 271 -2.41 16.29 4.29
N GLN A 272 -2.52 15.27 5.16
CA GLN A 272 -2.51 13.87 4.75
C GLN A 272 -3.68 13.55 3.80
N THR A 273 -4.91 13.95 4.14
CA THR A 273 -6.06 13.77 3.24
C THR A 273 -5.88 14.59 1.96
N SER A 274 -5.27 15.78 2.03
CA SER A 274 -4.94 16.59 0.86
C SER A 274 -3.97 15.83 -0.07
N GLN A 275 -2.91 15.22 0.47
CA GLN A 275 -1.97 14.42 -0.32
C GLN A 275 -2.67 13.23 -1.00
N SER A 276 -3.57 12.51 -0.30
CA SER A 276 -4.35 11.44 -0.92
C SER A 276 -5.24 11.94 -2.08
N ILE A 277 -5.81 13.15 -1.98
CA ILE A 277 -6.56 13.76 -3.09
C ILE A 277 -5.61 14.10 -4.25
N GLN A 278 -4.42 14.63 -3.98
CA GLN A 278 -3.41 14.90 -5.03
C GLN A 278 -3.01 13.64 -5.78
N GLU A 279 -2.77 12.54 -5.05
CA GLU A 279 -2.48 11.24 -5.66
C GLU A 279 -3.58 10.82 -6.62
N GLN A 280 -4.83 10.97 -6.20
CA GLN A 280 -5.97 10.57 -7.01
C GLN A 280 -6.27 11.52 -8.19
N LEU A 281 -5.80 12.77 -8.10
CA LEU A 281 -5.80 13.72 -9.22
C LEU A 281 -4.53 13.64 -10.08
N TRP A 282 -3.58 12.76 -9.75
CA TRP A 282 -2.28 12.63 -10.39
C TRP A 282 -1.45 13.93 -10.37
N LEU A 283 -1.59 14.71 -9.30
CA LEU A 283 -0.89 15.97 -9.10
C LEU A 283 0.38 15.77 -8.29
N PRO A 284 1.54 16.34 -8.71
CA PRO A 284 2.80 16.15 -8.01
C PRO A 284 2.68 16.53 -6.53
N ILE A 285 3.06 15.59 -5.66
CA ILE A 285 3.16 15.86 -4.21
C ILE A 285 4.44 16.66 -4.00
N GLU A 286 4.25 17.96 -3.81
CA GLU A 286 5.32 18.84 -3.37
C GLU A 286 5.48 18.69 -1.86
N LEU A 287 6.68 18.27 -1.45
CA LEU A 287 7.07 18.25 -0.03
C LEU A 287 7.02 19.67 0.52
N ASP A 288 6.28 19.89 1.60
CA ASP A 288 6.30 21.17 2.31
C ASP A 288 7.54 21.19 3.24
N PRO A 289 8.60 21.95 2.91
CA PRO A 289 9.83 21.98 3.70
C PRO A 289 9.59 22.60 5.09
N VAL A 290 8.57 23.47 5.22
CA VAL A 290 8.21 24.08 6.50
C VAL A 290 7.61 23.03 7.42
N LEU A 291 6.67 22.22 6.91
CA LEU A 291 6.07 21.13 7.66
C LEU A 291 7.11 20.09 8.07
N ILE A 292 7.99 19.67 7.15
CA ILE A 292 9.03 18.68 7.46
C ILE A 292 9.94 19.20 8.57
N ARG A 293 10.47 20.42 8.44
CA ARG A 293 11.33 21.01 9.48
C ARG A 293 10.67 21.03 10.85
N GLN A 294 9.38 21.39 10.89
CA GLN A 294 8.64 21.41 12.15
C GLN A 294 8.44 20.02 12.74
N LEU A 295 8.11 19.03 11.92
CA LEU A 295 8.00 17.64 12.39
C LEU A 295 9.34 17.16 12.95
N VAL A 296 10.46 17.52 12.32
CA VAL A 296 11.81 17.19 12.81
C VAL A 296 12.11 17.86 14.14
N GLU A 297 11.94 19.18 14.25
CA GLU A 297 12.14 19.91 15.51
C GLU A 297 11.26 19.36 16.64
N THR A 298 10.07 18.91 16.29
CA THR A 298 9.11 18.35 17.23
C THR A 298 9.52 16.94 17.68
N VAL A 299 10.03 16.10 16.76
CA VAL A 299 10.58 14.77 17.10
C VAL A 299 11.85 14.91 17.95
N GLU A 300 12.72 15.87 17.63
CA GLU A 300 13.93 16.19 18.38
C GLU A 300 13.60 16.54 19.84
N ALA A 301 12.65 17.47 20.04
CA ALA A 301 12.19 17.84 21.39
C ALA A 301 11.54 16.67 22.16
N ASP A 302 10.84 15.76 21.49
CA ASP A 302 10.25 14.58 22.15
C ASP A 302 11.30 13.54 22.51
N ALA A 303 12.27 13.34 21.63
CA ALA A 303 13.43 12.47 21.86
C ALA A 303 14.21 12.94 23.09
N GLU A 304 14.50 14.24 23.21
CA GLU A 304 15.15 14.82 24.39
C GLU A 304 14.31 14.62 25.66
N ARG A 305 12.99 14.83 25.57
CA ARG A 305 12.08 14.60 26.70
C ARG A 305 12.04 13.13 27.14
N LEU A 306 12.15 12.20 26.19
CA LEU A 306 12.26 10.76 26.45
C LEU A 306 13.60 10.40 27.10
N MET A 307 14.72 10.95 26.61
CA MET A 307 16.03 10.69 27.20
C MET A 307 16.14 11.26 28.63
N THR A 308 15.53 12.42 28.89
CA THR A 308 15.56 13.07 30.20
C THR A 308 14.59 12.46 31.22
N SER A 309 13.54 11.76 30.78
CA SER A 309 12.61 11.08 31.68
C SER A 309 13.16 9.77 32.25
N ILE A 310 14.13 9.15 31.57
CA ILE A 310 14.81 7.96 32.06
C ILE A 310 15.74 8.38 33.20
N THR A 311 15.37 7.99 34.42
CA THR A 311 16.16 8.33 35.61
C THR A 311 17.40 7.42 35.73
N LEU A 312 18.46 7.91 36.38
CA LEU A 312 19.67 7.11 36.63
C LEU A 312 19.37 5.77 37.35
N PRO A 313 18.48 5.69 38.37
CA PRO A 313 18.10 4.43 38.98
C PRO A 313 17.42 3.45 38.01
N GLU A 314 16.53 3.93 37.15
CA GLU A 314 15.87 3.11 36.13
C GLU A 314 16.89 2.59 35.10
N LEU A 315 17.81 3.45 34.67
CA LEU A 315 18.89 3.08 33.76
C LEU A 315 19.77 2.00 34.36
N LEU A 316 20.19 2.14 35.63
CA LEU A 316 21.02 1.16 36.31
C LEU A 316 20.28 -0.16 36.60
N ALA A 317 18.95 -0.11 36.75
CA ALA A 317 18.11 -1.30 36.90
C ALA A 317 17.84 -2.02 35.57
N HIS A 318 18.10 -1.37 34.43
CA HIS A 318 17.91 -1.96 33.11
C HIS A 318 18.90 -3.13 32.89
N PRO A 319 18.51 -4.24 32.22
CA PRO A 319 19.41 -5.38 32.00
C PRO A 319 20.67 -5.04 31.19
N GLN A 320 20.62 -3.98 30.38
CA GLN A 320 21.67 -3.59 29.43
C GLN A 320 21.82 -2.05 29.37
N PRO A 321 22.35 -1.40 30.44
CA PRO A 321 22.45 0.06 30.50
C PRO A 321 23.37 0.64 29.42
N ASP A 322 24.50 -0.02 29.16
CA ASP A 322 25.48 0.43 28.16
C ASP A 322 24.89 0.49 26.74
N LYS A 323 23.97 -0.43 26.41
CA LYS A 323 23.30 -0.44 25.11
C LYS A 323 22.27 0.67 24.97
N VAL A 324 21.54 0.98 26.04
CA VAL A 324 20.60 2.11 26.07
C VAL A 324 21.35 3.41 25.82
N LEU A 325 22.45 3.65 26.55
CA LEU A 325 23.27 4.86 26.41
C LEU A 325 23.87 4.99 25.01
N LYS A 326 24.41 3.89 24.47
CA LYS A 326 24.96 3.88 23.11
C LYS A 326 23.87 4.20 22.07
N ALA A 327 22.72 3.52 22.13
CA ALA A 327 21.62 3.76 21.21
C ALA A 327 21.05 5.18 21.32
N ALA A 328 20.97 5.74 22.54
CA ALA A 328 20.55 7.12 22.75
C ALA A 328 21.53 8.12 22.11
N SER A 329 22.84 7.91 22.28
CA SER A 329 23.87 8.76 21.67
C SER A 329 23.88 8.69 20.14
N GLU A 330 23.74 7.49 19.57
CA GLU A 330 23.68 7.29 18.11
C GLU A 330 22.40 7.90 17.52
N PHE A 331 21.27 7.76 18.22
CA PHE A 331 20.01 8.40 17.83
C PHE A 331 20.08 9.93 17.92
N HIS A 332 20.62 10.49 19.01
CA HIS A 332 20.80 11.94 19.12
C HIS A 332 21.66 12.50 18.00
N ALA A 333 22.81 11.87 17.70
CA ALA A 333 23.69 12.31 16.62
C ALA A 333 23.00 12.29 15.25
N THR A 334 22.17 11.27 14.97
CA THR A 334 21.41 11.22 13.71
C THR A 334 20.24 12.19 13.68
N CYS A 335 19.64 12.50 14.82
CA CYS A 335 18.64 13.56 14.96
C CYS A 335 19.24 14.94 14.62
N ASP A 336 20.43 15.26 15.16
CA ASP A 336 21.13 16.52 14.87
C ASP A 336 21.46 16.66 13.37
N LEU A 337 21.98 15.59 12.77
CA LEU A 337 22.29 15.53 11.34
C LEU A 337 21.03 15.75 10.49
N PHE A 338 19.92 15.07 10.83
CA PHE A 338 18.67 15.22 10.09
C PHE A 338 18.02 16.59 10.28
N SER A 339 18.08 17.15 11.49
CA SER A 339 17.63 18.51 11.82
C SER A 339 18.41 19.55 11.00
N ALA A 340 19.74 19.42 10.95
CA ALA A 340 20.59 20.26 10.11
C ALA A 340 20.25 20.11 8.61
N ALA A 341 20.02 18.88 8.16
CA ALA A 341 19.66 18.60 6.77
C ALA A 341 18.31 19.25 6.37
N SER A 342 17.29 19.14 7.22
CA SER A 342 15.98 19.76 6.99
C SER A 342 16.02 21.30 6.93
N LYS A 343 17.01 21.92 7.58
CA LYS A 343 17.19 23.38 7.61
C LYS A 343 17.93 23.92 6.39
N ALA A 344 18.82 23.13 5.80
CA ALA A 344 19.71 23.55 4.72
C ALA A 344 19.08 23.54 3.31
N ASN A 345 17.76 23.28 3.18
CA ASN A 345 17.08 23.14 1.88
C ASN A 345 17.77 22.13 0.95
N PHE A 346 18.19 20.96 1.48
CA PHE A 346 18.80 19.92 0.66
C PHE A 346 17.83 19.36 -0.39
N ASP A 347 18.41 18.72 -1.40
CA ASP A 347 17.69 17.92 -2.37
C ASP A 347 16.90 16.80 -1.67
N ARG A 348 15.73 16.49 -2.23
CA ARG A 348 14.81 15.49 -1.67
C ARG A 348 15.48 14.13 -1.47
N GLU A 349 16.41 13.75 -2.34
CA GLU A 349 17.11 12.47 -2.29
C GLU A 349 18.02 12.35 -1.06
N SER A 350 18.86 13.36 -0.79
CA SER A 350 19.68 13.41 0.43
C SER A 350 18.84 13.39 1.70
N LEU A 351 17.73 14.15 1.72
CA LEU A 351 16.82 14.17 2.88
C LEU A 351 16.20 12.80 3.14
N LEU A 352 15.81 12.06 2.10
CA LEU A 352 15.28 10.69 2.25
C LEU A 352 16.35 9.71 2.74
N TRP A 353 17.60 9.86 2.28
CA TRP A 353 18.72 9.05 2.76
C TRP A 353 18.99 9.28 4.25
N ASP A 354 19.06 10.55 4.67
CA ASP A 354 19.28 10.91 6.07
C ASP A 354 18.13 10.43 6.96
N TYR A 355 16.88 10.51 6.46
CA TYR A 355 15.73 9.96 7.17
C TYR A 355 15.83 8.43 7.37
N ARG A 356 16.33 7.67 6.39
CA ARG A 356 16.49 6.21 6.54
C ARG A 356 17.47 5.88 7.66
N LEU A 357 18.59 6.59 7.73
CA LEU A 357 19.56 6.41 8.81
C LEU A 357 18.93 6.77 10.17
N PHE A 358 18.19 7.87 10.21
CA PHE A 358 17.46 8.33 11.40
C PHE A 358 16.40 7.31 11.89
N ASP A 359 15.57 6.75 11.00
CA ASP A 359 14.56 5.72 11.33
C ASP A 359 15.20 4.43 11.89
N VAL A 360 16.34 3.99 11.32
CA VAL A 360 17.07 2.82 11.83
C VAL A 360 17.58 3.04 13.26
N GLN A 361 18.15 4.22 13.54
CA GLN A 361 18.62 4.53 14.89
C GLN A 361 17.46 4.68 15.88
N TRP A 362 16.36 5.32 15.45
CA TRP A 362 15.14 5.41 16.25
C TRP A 362 14.64 4.03 16.69
N ARG A 363 14.50 3.09 15.75
CA ARG A 363 14.02 1.73 16.06
C ARG A 363 14.94 1.00 17.03
N THR A 364 16.25 1.20 16.88
CA THR A 364 17.24 0.58 17.77
C THR A 364 17.11 1.14 19.18
N PHE A 365 16.95 2.45 19.33
CA PHE A 365 16.72 3.11 20.61
C PHE A 365 15.36 2.73 21.24
N ALA A 366 14.28 2.75 20.46
CA ALA A 366 12.93 2.37 20.89
C ALA A 366 12.87 0.95 21.48
N VAL A 367 13.56 -0.02 20.86
CA VAL A 367 13.65 -1.40 21.38
C VAL A 367 14.30 -1.44 22.76
N GLN A 368 15.34 -0.63 23.00
CA GLN A 368 15.96 -0.55 24.32
C GLN A 368 15.02 0.13 25.33
N CYS A 369 14.31 1.19 24.93
CA CYS A 369 13.38 1.92 25.80
C CYS A 369 12.17 1.09 26.23
N ARG A 370 11.74 0.09 25.44
CA ARG A 370 10.64 -0.81 25.82
C ARG A 370 10.96 -1.66 27.05
N GLY A 371 12.23 -1.81 27.41
CA GLY A 371 12.66 -2.51 28.64
C GLY A 371 12.39 -1.74 29.93
N PHE A 372 11.98 -0.47 29.87
CA PHE A 372 11.61 0.30 31.06
C PHE A 372 10.13 0.10 31.41
N ASN A 373 9.85 -0.21 32.68
CA ASN A 373 8.48 -0.36 33.20
C ASN A 373 7.81 0.97 33.58
N SER A 374 8.41 2.10 33.20
CA SER A 374 7.91 3.43 33.56
C SER A 374 6.78 3.89 32.61
N PRO A 375 5.58 4.21 33.12
CA PRO A 375 4.46 4.62 32.26
C PRO A 375 4.75 5.93 31.51
N ILE A 376 5.57 6.81 32.09
CA ILE A 376 5.98 8.07 31.46
C ILE A 376 6.86 7.80 30.23
N VAL A 377 7.84 6.90 30.37
CA VAL A 377 8.73 6.50 29.28
C VAL A 377 7.94 5.84 28.16
N GLN A 378 6.98 4.96 28.49
CA GLN A 378 6.12 4.30 27.49
C GLN A 378 5.23 5.31 26.75
N GLN A 379 4.63 6.28 27.46
CA GLN A 379 3.83 7.32 26.83
C GLN A 379 4.67 8.19 25.88
N GLN A 380 5.85 8.64 26.32
CA GLN A 380 6.74 9.44 25.48
C GLN A 380 7.28 8.65 24.28
N LEU A 381 7.54 7.36 24.46
CA LEU A 381 7.92 6.46 23.36
C LEU A 381 6.81 6.44 22.29
N MET A 382 5.54 6.27 22.69
CA MET A 382 4.40 6.31 21.76
C MET A 382 4.25 7.67 21.07
N ASP A 383 4.49 8.77 21.78
CA ASP A 383 4.45 10.11 21.19
C ASP A 383 5.52 10.27 20.10
N VAL A 384 6.76 9.85 20.35
CA VAL A 384 7.82 9.88 19.34
C VAL A 384 7.51 8.95 18.17
N GLU A 385 7.04 7.71 18.42
CA GLU A 385 6.66 6.77 17.35
C GLU A 385 5.56 7.37 16.45
N THR A 386 4.58 8.04 17.05
CA THR A 386 3.51 8.73 16.32
C THR A 386 4.08 9.83 15.42
N ARG A 387 4.99 10.66 15.94
CA ARG A 387 5.58 11.77 15.16
C ARG A 387 6.57 11.28 14.11
N MET A 388 7.30 10.20 14.37
CA MET A 388 8.10 9.51 13.37
C MET A 388 7.23 9.00 12.22
N SER A 389 6.04 8.45 12.52
CA SER A 389 5.10 8.05 11.46
C SER A 389 4.57 9.26 10.67
N MET A 390 4.28 10.39 11.33
CA MET A 390 3.87 11.62 10.64
C MET A 390 4.96 12.15 9.72
N LEU A 391 6.21 12.16 10.18
CA LEU A 391 7.37 12.56 9.41
C LEU A 391 7.61 11.63 8.21
N ARG A 392 7.49 10.31 8.40
CA ARG A 392 7.55 9.32 7.33
C ARG A 392 6.51 9.60 6.24
N SER A 393 5.27 9.84 6.65
CA SER A 393 4.16 10.14 5.76
C SER A 393 4.39 11.45 5.00
N ALA A 394 4.82 12.50 5.70
CA ALA A 394 5.18 13.79 5.09
C ALA A 394 6.29 13.67 4.04
N LEU A 395 7.22 12.72 4.20
CA LEU A 395 8.28 12.42 3.24
C LEU A 395 7.82 11.51 2.08
N GLY A 396 6.59 11.01 2.10
CA GLY A 396 6.06 10.04 1.14
C GLY A 396 6.66 8.65 1.28
N LEU A 397 7.11 8.28 2.49
CA LEU A 397 7.78 7.01 2.80
C LEU A 397 6.86 5.99 3.49
N ASP A 398 5.55 6.22 3.54
CA ASP A 398 4.62 5.33 4.24
C ASP A 398 4.74 3.89 3.75
N SER A 399 4.82 2.97 4.72
CA SER A 399 4.88 1.54 4.47
C SER A 399 3.51 1.05 4.00
N GLY A 400 3.26 1.21 2.70
CA GLY A 400 2.44 0.43 1.75
C GLY A 400 1.08 -0.19 2.11
N VAL A 401 0.75 -0.47 3.37
CA VAL A 401 -0.52 -1.12 3.72
C VAL A 401 -1.56 -0.04 3.96
N ASN A 402 -2.19 0.42 2.87
CA ASN A 402 -3.40 1.22 2.97
C ASN A 402 -4.49 0.34 3.59
N HIS A 403 -4.98 0.72 4.78
CA HIS A 403 -5.98 -0.07 5.49
C HIS A 403 -7.27 -0.25 4.67
N ALA A 404 -7.73 0.76 3.95
CA ALA A 404 -8.90 0.63 3.09
C ALA A 404 -8.65 -0.37 1.95
N GLU A 405 -7.44 -0.38 1.38
CA GLU A 405 -7.02 -1.36 0.38
C GLU A 405 -6.96 -2.77 0.99
N LEU A 406 -6.43 -2.91 2.21
CA LEU A 406 -6.39 -4.17 2.92
C LEU A 406 -7.80 -4.70 3.24
N THR A 407 -8.72 -3.83 3.66
CA THR A 407 -10.13 -4.21 3.90
C THR A 407 -10.79 -4.72 2.62
N GLN A 408 -10.62 -3.99 1.50
CA GLN A 408 -11.17 -4.43 0.21
C GLN A 408 -10.55 -5.75 -0.26
N LEU A 409 -9.24 -5.91 -0.08
CA LEU A 409 -8.53 -7.13 -0.43
C LEU A 409 -9.01 -8.31 0.42
N ALA A 410 -9.13 -8.13 1.74
CA ALA A 410 -9.62 -9.16 2.65
C ALA A 410 -11.07 -9.56 2.34
N ALA A 411 -11.95 -8.59 2.10
CA ALA A 411 -13.33 -8.85 1.68
C ALA A 411 -13.40 -9.65 0.36
N ARG A 412 -12.53 -9.32 -0.61
CA ARG A 412 -12.48 -10.03 -1.89
C ARG A 412 -11.96 -11.47 -1.74
N LEU A 413 -10.96 -11.68 -0.89
CA LEU A 413 -10.47 -13.02 -0.58
C LEU A 413 -11.50 -13.85 0.16
N ASP A 414 -12.26 -13.24 1.08
CA ASP A 414 -13.39 -13.89 1.77
C ASP A 414 -14.45 -14.36 0.76
N GLU A 415 -14.90 -13.48 -0.13
CA GLU A 415 -15.86 -13.82 -1.19
C GLU A 415 -15.35 -14.95 -2.11
N LEU A 416 -14.11 -14.87 -2.58
CA LEU A 416 -13.53 -15.88 -3.47
C LEU A 416 -13.31 -17.23 -2.76
N SER A 417 -12.96 -17.20 -1.48
CA SER A 417 -12.83 -18.42 -0.66
C SER A 417 -14.17 -19.14 -0.51
N PHE A 418 -15.25 -18.38 -0.28
CA PHE A 418 -16.61 -18.91 -0.19
C PHE A 418 -17.10 -19.48 -1.54
N GLN A 419 -16.83 -18.78 -2.65
CA GLN A 419 -17.16 -19.29 -3.98
C GLN A 419 -16.43 -20.60 -4.29
N LEU A 420 -15.15 -20.71 -3.91
CA LEU A 420 -14.36 -21.93 -4.10
C LEU A 420 -14.94 -23.09 -3.28
N GLU A 421 -15.34 -22.84 -2.03
CA GLU A 421 -16.01 -23.81 -1.18
C GLU A 421 -17.33 -24.30 -1.81
N GLN A 422 -18.19 -23.41 -2.29
CA GLN A 422 -19.45 -23.78 -2.96
C GLN A 422 -19.23 -24.65 -4.20
N ILE A 423 -18.27 -24.28 -5.06
CA ILE A 423 -17.95 -25.05 -6.27
C ILE A 423 -17.46 -26.46 -5.89
N ALA A 424 -16.58 -26.54 -4.89
CA ALA A 424 -16.05 -27.80 -4.40
C ALA A 424 -17.13 -28.67 -3.74
N GLU A 425 -18.03 -28.10 -2.96
CA GLU A 425 -19.18 -28.82 -2.38
C GLU A 425 -20.06 -29.42 -3.47
N GLN A 426 -20.47 -28.60 -4.44
CA GLN A 426 -21.38 -29.03 -5.51
C GLN A 426 -20.77 -30.08 -6.44
N ARG A 427 -19.48 -29.98 -6.74
CA ARG A 427 -18.85 -30.76 -7.83
C ARG A 427 -17.88 -31.85 -7.36
N VAL A 428 -17.24 -31.67 -6.21
CA VAL A 428 -16.21 -32.60 -5.71
C VAL A 428 -16.71 -33.38 -4.51
N LEU A 429 -17.15 -32.70 -3.45
CA LEU A 429 -17.51 -33.33 -2.16
C LEU A 429 -18.79 -34.15 -2.26
N ASN A 430 -19.77 -33.70 -3.03
CA ASN A 430 -21.00 -34.44 -3.30
C ASN A 430 -20.88 -35.46 -4.44
N SER A 431 -19.70 -35.59 -5.05
CA SER A 431 -19.50 -36.57 -6.11
C SER A 431 -19.04 -37.92 -5.55
N GLY A 432 -19.67 -39.01 -5.97
CA GLY A 432 -19.24 -40.38 -5.62
C GLY A 432 -17.93 -40.81 -6.28
N LYS A 433 -17.19 -39.88 -6.92
CA LYS A 433 -15.97 -40.14 -7.69
C LYS A 433 -14.69 -40.11 -6.84
N TYR A 434 -14.76 -39.67 -5.59
CA TYR A 434 -13.61 -39.53 -4.69
C TYR A 434 -13.77 -40.38 -3.43
N ASN A 435 -12.66 -40.77 -2.82
CA ASN A 435 -12.69 -41.49 -1.55
C ASN A 435 -13.09 -40.55 -0.40
N GLN A 436 -13.66 -41.12 0.66
CA GLN A 436 -14.17 -40.36 1.79
C GLN A 436 -13.07 -39.60 2.56
N THR A 437 -11.86 -40.17 2.62
CA THR A 437 -10.70 -39.51 3.25
C THR A 437 -10.29 -38.24 2.52
N PHE A 438 -10.22 -38.25 1.19
CA PHE A 438 -9.92 -37.06 0.39
C PHE A 438 -11.02 -36.01 0.54
N GLN A 439 -12.30 -36.43 0.48
CA GLN A 439 -13.43 -35.51 0.65
C GLN A 439 -13.37 -34.79 1.99
N THR A 440 -13.14 -35.51 3.10
CA THR A 440 -13.01 -34.90 4.42
C THR A 440 -11.81 -33.94 4.50
N GLN A 441 -10.65 -34.34 4.00
CA GLN A 441 -9.45 -33.50 4.02
C GLN A 441 -9.59 -32.25 3.15
N PHE A 442 -10.22 -32.38 1.98
CA PHE A 442 -10.44 -31.26 1.08
C PHE A 442 -11.47 -30.29 1.65
N LYS A 443 -12.56 -30.81 2.23
CA LYS A 443 -13.53 -30.00 2.97
C LYS A 443 -12.89 -29.21 4.10
N GLN A 444 -12.08 -29.87 4.94
CA GLN A 444 -11.34 -29.21 6.01
C GLN A 444 -10.39 -28.11 5.50
N SER A 445 -9.76 -28.33 4.34
CA SER A 445 -8.87 -27.32 3.75
C SER A 445 -9.64 -26.11 3.20
N LEU A 446 -10.86 -26.31 2.71
CA LEU A 446 -11.76 -25.25 2.25
C LEU A 446 -12.35 -24.47 3.42
N GLU A 447 -12.85 -25.16 4.45
CA GLU A 447 -13.36 -24.55 5.69
C GLU A 447 -12.26 -23.73 6.37
N ALA A 448 -11.02 -24.25 6.45
CA ALA A 448 -9.88 -23.52 7.01
C ALA A 448 -9.50 -22.28 6.18
N LEU A 449 -9.56 -22.37 4.85
CA LEU A 449 -9.30 -21.24 3.96
C LEU A 449 -10.36 -20.15 4.12
N HIS A 450 -11.64 -20.52 4.09
CA HIS A 450 -12.74 -19.57 4.25
C HIS A 450 -12.73 -18.93 5.65
N HIS A 451 -12.54 -19.74 6.70
CA HIS A 451 -12.43 -19.23 8.05
C HIS A 451 -11.26 -18.24 8.22
N ALA A 452 -10.07 -18.55 7.69
CA ALA A 452 -8.92 -17.65 7.78
C ALA A 452 -9.15 -16.34 6.97
N ALA A 453 -9.86 -16.41 5.84
CA ALA A 453 -10.20 -15.22 5.06
C ALA A 453 -11.22 -14.34 5.79
N HIS A 454 -12.22 -14.96 6.40
CA HIS A 454 -13.26 -14.29 7.17
C HIS A 454 -12.70 -13.63 8.45
N VAL A 455 -11.87 -14.35 9.22
CA VAL A 455 -11.19 -13.80 10.41
C VAL A 455 -10.31 -12.62 10.03
N LEU A 456 -9.53 -12.73 8.94
CA LEU A 456 -8.74 -11.59 8.47
C LEU A 456 -9.63 -10.40 8.10
N HIS A 457 -10.75 -10.61 7.42
CA HIS A 457 -11.67 -9.54 7.03
C HIS A 457 -12.32 -8.85 8.24
N ASP A 458 -12.77 -9.62 9.23
CA ASP A 458 -13.33 -9.10 10.46
C ASP A 458 -12.28 -8.31 11.26
N GLU A 459 -11.09 -8.88 11.47
CA GLU A 459 -10.02 -8.24 12.23
C GLU A 459 -9.49 -6.98 11.53
N VAL A 460 -9.37 -6.98 10.20
CA VAL A 460 -9.05 -5.77 9.44
C VAL A 460 -10.15 -4.72 9.60
N SER A 461 -11.40 -5.10 9.85
CA SER A 461 -12.49 -4.13 10.03
C SER A 461 -12.53 -3.52 11.44
N THR A 462 -11.95 -4.20 12.43
CA THR A 462 -12.03 -3.82 13.86
C THR A 462 -10.70 -3.37 14.46
N GLU A 463 -9.58 -3.92 14.01
CA GLU A 463 -8.28 -3.87 14.69
C GLU A 463 -7.19 -3.19 13.83
N HIS A 464 -6.30 -2.42 14.46
CA HIS A 464 -5.27 -1.62 13.78
C HIS A 464 -3.84 -2.17 13.97
N ASP A 465 -3.67 -3.33 14.64
CA ASP A 465 -2.34 -3.90 14.88
C ASP A 465 -1.84 -4.68 13.66
N LEU A 466 -0.92 -4.07 12.91
CA LEU A 466 -0.29 -4.66 11.74
C LEU A 466 0.50 -5.95 12.02
N GLN A 467 0.95 -6.22 13.26
CA GLN A 467 1.59 -7.49 13.59
C GLN A 467 0.58 -8.63 13.73
N HIS A 468 -0.56 -8.34 14.34
CA HIS A 468 -1.65 -9.28 14.49
C HIS A 468 -2.26 -9.61 13.11
N LEU A 469 -2.54 -8.59 12.31
CA LEU A 469 -3.00 -8.73 10.92
C LEU A 469 -2.01 -9.51 10.04
N ALA A 470 -0.69 -9.31 10.22
CA ALA A 470 0.30 -10.10 9.51
C ALA A 470 0.22 -11.58 9.87
N THR A 471 -0.12 -11.94 11.10
CA THR A 471 -0.25 -13.34 11.54
C THR A 471 -1.42 -14.00 10.82
N HIS A 472 -2.59 -13.38 10.83
CA HIS A 472 -3.77 -13.87 10.10
C HIS A 472 -3.56 -13.94 8.58
N ALA A 473 -2.85 -12.97 7.99
CA ALA A 473 -2.47 -13.03 6.59
C ALA A 473 -1.60 -14.27 6.27
N ASN A 474 -0.71 -14.68 7.17
CA ASN A 474 0.09 -15.90 6.99
C ASN A 474 -0.75 -17.19 7.15
N GLU A 475 -1.69 -17.20 8.09
CA GLU A 475 -2.63 -18.32 8.26
C GLU A 475 -3.46 -18.54 7.00
N LEU A 476 -3.99 -17.45 6.43
CA LEU A 476 -4.73 -17.46 5.17
C LEU A 476 -3.89 -18.02 4.02
N VAL A 477 -2.64 -17.57 3.89
CA VAL A 477 -1.69 -18.10 2.89
C VAL A 477 -1.43 -19.59 3.06
N SER A 478 -1.26 -20.05 4.30
CA SER A 478 -1.02 -21.46 4.60
C SER A 478 -2.21 -22.32 4.17
N ALA A 479 -3.43 -21.89 4.55
CA ALA A 479 -4.67 -22.56 4.17
C ALA A 479 -4.88 -22.57 2.65
N TRP A 480 -4.55 -21.48 1.97
CA TRP A 480 -4.59 -21.37 0.52
C TRP A 480 -3.71 -22.40 -0.19
N ASN A 481 -2.46 -22.56 0.26
CA ASN A 481 -1.53 -23.53 -0.32
C ASN A 481 -1.99 -24.97 -0.10
N ALA A 482 -2.51 -25.27 1.11
CA ALA A 482 -3.12 -26.56 1.39
C ALA A 482 -4.28 -26.85 0.42
N CYS A 483 -5.14 -25.86 0.16
CA CYS A 483 -6.24 -25.98 -0.79
C CYS A 483 -5.76 -26.22 -2.23
N LYS A 484 -4.76 -25.47 -2.71
CA LYS A 484 -4.17 -25.66 -4.05
C LYS A 484 -3.62 -27.07 -4.27
N ILE A 485 -2.89 -27.61 -3.29
CA ILE A 485 -2.33 -28.97 -3.35
C ILE A 485 -3.45 -30.00 -3.49
N ARG A 486 -4.57 -29.82 -2.77
CA ARG A 486 -5.72 -30.73 -2.84
C ARG A 486 -6.53 -30.57 -4.13
N ALA A 487 -6.72 -29.34 -4.61
CA ALA A 487 -7.38 -29.07 -5.88
C ALA A 487 -6.62 -29.70 -7.07
N ALA A 488 -5.29 -29.78 -6.99
CA ALA A 488 -4.47 -30.45 -8.01
C ALA A 488 -4.70 -31.98 -8.07
N GLN A 489 -5.23 -32.59 -7.01
CA GLN A 489 -5.54 -34.02 -6.93
C GLN A 489 -6.94 -34.35 -7.48
N CYS A 490 -7.72 -33.34 -7.88
CA CYS A 490 -9.04 -33.53 -8.48
C CYS A 490 -8.96 -34.05 -9.92
N GLN A 491 -10.02 -34.72 -10.39
CA GLN A 491 -10.16 -35.08 -11.80
C GLN A 491 -10.11 -33.83 -12.71
N PRO A 492 -9.59 -33.96 -13.96
CA PRO A 492 -9.36 -32.83 -14.86
C PRO A 492 -10.58 -31.91 -15.08
N GLU A 493 -11.78 -32.50 -15.16
CA GLU A 493 -13.04 -31.76 -15.35
C GLU A 493 -13.35 -30.81 -14.19
N HIS A 494 -13.15 -31.26 -12.94
CA HIS A 494 -13.40 -30.47 -11.74
C HIS A 494 -12.23 -29.52 -11.45
N GLN A 495 -11.02 -29.97 -11.77
CA GLN A 495 -9.79 -29.19 -11.64
C GLN A 495 -9.84 -27.92 -12.49
N GLN A 496 -10.38 -27.98 -13.71
CA GLN A 496 -10.52 -26.81 -14.56
C GLN A 496 -11.44 -25.73 -13.98
N LEU A 497 -12.54 -26.13 -13.32
CA LEU A 497 -13.48 -25.20 -12.69
C LEU A 497 -12.89 -24.58 -11.42
N LEU A 498 -12.27 -25.40 -10.55
CA LEU A 498 -11.59 -24.91 -9.35
C LEU A 498 -10.45 -23.96 -9.70
N TYR A 499 -9.70 -24.24 -10.76
CA TYR A 499 -8.60 -23.36 -11.18
C TYR A 499 -9.02 -22.00 -11.74
N GLN A 500 -10.26 -21.83 -12.17
CA GLN A 500 -10.76 -20.51 -12.57
C GLN A 500 -10.86 -19.59 -11.36
N THR A 501 -11.53 -20.02 -10.30
CA THR A 501 -11.62 -19.28 -9.03
C THR A 501 -10.24 -19.16 -8.38
N ILE A 502 -9.40 -20.20 -8.47
CA ILE A 502 -8.05 -20.14 -7.91
C ILE A 502 -7.21 -19.05 -8.58
N ALA A 503 -7.28 -18.96 -9.91
CA ALA A 503 -6.54 -17.96 -10.67
C ALA A 503 -7.00 -16.52 -10.40
N GLN A 504 -8.26 -16.32 -10.03
CA GLN A 504 -8.79 -15.01 -9.62
C GLN A 504 -8.30 -14.60 -8.23
N ALA A 505 -8.19 -15.53 -7.29
CA ALA A 505 -7.72 -15.24 -5.93
C ALA A 505 -6.19 -15.12 -5.82
N GLU A 506 -5.43 -15.75 -6.71
CA GLU A 506 -3.96 -15.74 -6.67
C GLU A 506 -3.30 -14.34 -6.67
N PRO A 507 -3.68 -13.37 -7.52
CA PRO A 507 -3.11 -12.01 -7.46
C PRO A 507 -3.42 -11.29 -6.13
N HIS A 508 -4.59 -11.54 -5.54
CA HIS A 508 -4.96 -10.97 -4.24
C HIS A 508 -4.15 -11.59 -3.10
N MET A 509 -3.90 -12.90 -3.13
CA MET A 509 -3.02 -13.58 -2.16
C MET A 509 -1.58 -13.08 -2.24
N VAL A 510 -1.06 -12.86 -3.45
CA VAL A 510 0.28 -12.29 -3.65
C VAL A 510 0.34 -10.85 -3.15
N SER A 511 -0.68 -10.04 -3.45
CA SER A 511 -0.77 -8.66 -2.96
C SER A 511 -0.80 -8.60 -1.42
N LEU A 512 -1.57 -9.49 -0.78
CA LEU A 512 -1.61 -9.62 0.68
C LEU A 512 -0.23 -9.97 1.26
N GLN A 513 0.47 -10.94 0.66
CA GLN A 513 1.82 -11.30 1.08
C GLN A 513 2.80 -10.15 0.93
N LEU A 514 2.75 -9.42 -0.19
CA LEU A 514 3.60 -8.26 -0.44
C LEU A 514 3.35 -7.14 0.57
N MET A 515 2.10 -6.91 0.97
CA MET A 515 1.75 -5.94 2.01
C MET A 515 2.41 -6.25 3.35
N PHE A 516 2.53 -7.53 3.73
CA PHE A 516 3.05 -7.96 5.03
C PHE A 516 4.48 -8.55 5.01
N ALA A 517 5.13 -8.60 3.85
CA ALA A 517 6.48 -9.14 3.69
C ALA A 517 7.53 -8.24 4.36
N ARG A 518 7.68 -8.28 5.69
CA ARG A 518 8.66 -7.48 6.42
C ARG A 518 10.10 -7.88 6.10
#